data_AF-A0A9W9K719-F1
#
_entry.id   AF-A0A9W9K719-F1
#
_cell.length_a   1.000
_cell.length_b   1.000
_cell.length_c   1.000
_cell.angle_alpha   90.00
_cell.angle_beta   90.00
_cell.angle_gamma   90.00
#
_symmetry.space_group_name_H-M   'P 1'
#
loop_
_entity.id
_entity.type
_entity.pdbx_description
1 polymer ?
#
loop_
_entity_poly.entity_id
_entity_poly.type
_entity_poly.pdbx_seq_one_letter_code
_entity_poly.pdbx_strand_id
1 'polypeptide(L)'
;MPPGTTNAKGPKPRTTPVRRPKRRQVLSNSERELRAWKDFIPHATTRPLGTGLSWFFQTAKQLIKIDIGILQDVIQSLASEGGLRCMQELVQQNFEAMSSQLKNTVFNMQVLPFLETVSHPDVLWSLVLEQSVGTIYNFLFGIGGARAAPLLNYICEILEASKRDESGAWRLEVSLLVFSRIVDLNSTALVQESLHTQAK
;
A
#
# COMPACT_ATOMS: atom_id res chain seq x y z
N MET A 1 -35.59 39.96 59.58
CA MET A 1 -35.19 38.56 59.31
C MET A 1 -35.89 38.11 58.02
N PRO A 2 -35.16 37.56 57.03
CA PRO A 2 -35.69 37.00 55.76
C PRO A 2 -36.08 35.51 55.98
N PRO A 3 -36.42 34.65 54.97
CA PRO A 3 -36.44 34.80 53.50
C PRO A 3 -37.69 34.19 52.81
N GLY A 4 -37.72 34.13 51.47
CA GLY A 4 -38.62 33.18 50.78
C GLY A 4 -39.00 33.40 49.32
N THR A 5 -38.08 33.81 48.44
CA THR A 5 -38.24 33.63 46.98
C THR A 5 -38.40 32.15 46.62
N THR A 6 -39.44 31.77 45.89
CA THR A 6 -39.48 30.51 45.13
C THR A 6 -39.61 30.79 43.64
N ASN A 7 -38.63 30.22 42.96
CA ASN A 7 -38.19 30.49 41.60
C ASN A 7 -38.84 29.51 40.63
N ALA A 8 -39.07 29.97 39.40
CA ALA A 8 -39.60 29.20 38.29
C ALA A 8 -38.73 27.98 37.97
N LYS A 9 -39.35 26.83 37.70
CA LYS A 9 -38.72 25.68 37.05
C LYS A 9 -39.55 25.28 35.83
N GLY A 10 -39.19 25.85 34.67
CA GLY A 10 -39.53 25.27 33.39
C GLY A 10 -38.84 23.90 33.21
N PRO A 11 -39.40 23.00 32.38
CA PRO A 11 -38.81 21.68 32.18
C PRO A 11 -37.49 21.79 31.41
N LYS A 12 -36.43 21.17 31.95
CA LYS A 12 -35.13 21.07 31.27
C LYS A 12 -35.29 20.29 29.95
N PRO A 13 -34.66 20.73 28.84
CA PRO A 13 -34.61 19.93 27.63
C PRO A 13 -33.81 18.65 27.88
N ARG A 14 -34.40 17.50 27.52
CA ARG A 14 -33.69 16.22 27.40
C ARG A 14 -32.62 16.36 26.32
N THR A 15 -31.37 16.43 26.71
CA THR A 15 -30.24 16.19 25.81
C THR A 15 -30.24 14.72 25.39
N THR A 16 -30.66 14.46 24.15
CA THR A 16 -30.45 13.17 23.47
C THR A 16 -28.96 12.90 23.28
N PRO A 17 -28.48 11.65 23.47
CA PRO A 17 -27.07 11.33 23.26
C PRO A 17 -26.70 11.44 21.78
N VAL A 18 -25.61 12.15 21.50
CA VAL A 18 -25.04 12.32 20.16
C VAL A 18 -24.61 10.96 19.60
N ARG A 19 -25.16 10.58 18.43
CA ARG A 19 -24.82 9.39 17.64
C ARG A 19 -23.32 9.38 17.29
N ARG A 20 -22.50 8.68 18.09
CA ARG A 20 -21.09 8.30 17.76
C ARG A 20 -20.80 6.78 17.55
N PRO A 21 -21.74 5.87 17.25
CA PRO A 21 -21.39 4.45 17.09
C PRO A 21 -20.74 4.10 15.74
N LYS A 22 -21.04 4.84 14.66
CA LYS A 22 -20.70 4.42 13.29
C LYS A 22 -19.18 4.35 13.02
N ARG A 23 -18.41 5.35 13.48
CA ARG A 23 -16.94 5.39 13.25
C ARG A 23 -16.19 4.30 14.03
N ARG A 24 -16.58 4.05 15.28
CA ARG A 24 -15.98 2.97 16.09
C ARG A 24 -16.28 1.59 15.50
N GLN A 25 -17.48 1.39 14.96
CA GLN A 25 -17.85 0.14 14.30
C GLN A 25 -17.07 -0.10 13.00
N VAL A 26 -16.87 0.95 12.19
CA VAL A 26 -16.05 0.86 10.96
C VAL A 26 -14.62 0.45 11.31
N LEU A 27 -13.97 1.15 12.24
CA LEU A 27 -12.60 0.80 12.67
C LEU A 27 -12.52 -0.65 13.17
N SER A 28 -13.48 -1.09 14.00
CA SER A 28 -13.51 -2.49 14.47
C SER A 28 -13.69 -3.52 13.35
N ASN A 29 -14.46 -3.21 12.31
CA ASN A 29 -14.58 -4.08 11.13
C ASN A 29 -13.26 -4.12 10.35
N SER A 30 -12.64 -2.96 10.16
CA SER A 30 -11.39 -2.81 9.41
C SER A 30 -10.21 -3.47 10.13
N GLU A 31 -10.17 -3.46 11.45
CA GLU A 31 -9.20 -4.21 12.25
C GLU A 31 -9.35 -5.73 12.07
N ARG A 32 -10.58 -6.23 11.92
CA ARG A 32 -10.83 -7.66 11.61
C ARG A 32 -10.36 -8.01 10.20
N GLU A 33 -10.64 -7.15 9.24
CA GLU A 33 -10.21 -7.32 7.84
C GLU A 33 -8.68 -7.28 7.73
N LEU A 34 -8.03 -6.34 8.44
CA LEU A 34 -6.57 -6.26 8.52
C LEU A 34 -5.97 -7.54 9.11
N ARG A 35 -6.55 -8.10 10.17
CA ARG A 35 -6.08 -9.38 10.74
C ARG A 35 -6.20 -10.52 9.74
N ALA A 36 -7.36 -10.67 9.11
CA ALA A 36 -7.57 -11.70 8.08
C ALA A 36 -6.60 -11.55 6.90
N TRP A 37 -6.30 -10.31 6.50
CA TRP A 37 -5.30 -10.01 5.47
C TRP A 37 -3.88 -10.36 5.92
N LYS A 38 -3.50 -10.04 7.16
CA LYS A 38 -2.19 -10.42 7.75
C LYS A 38 -2.03 -11.94 7.87
N ASP A 39 -3.09 -12.66 8.23
CA ASP A 39 -3.08 -14.13 8.32
C ASP A 39 -2.84 -14.81 6.96
N PHE A 40 -3.13 -14.09 5.87
CA PHE A 40 -2.87 -14.55 4.50
C PHE A 40 -1.39 -14.44 4.11
N ILE A 41 -0.58 -13.69 4.87
CA ILE A 41 0.84 -13.50 4.57
C ILE A 41 1.60 -14.81 4.85
N PRO A 42 2.32 -15.34 3.84
CA PRO A 42 3.13 -16.54 3.98
C PRO A 42 4.15 -16.41 5.11
N HIS A 43 4.26 -17.44 5.95
CA HIS A 43 5.38 -17.60 6.89
C HIS A 43 6.53 -18.34 6.19
N ALA A 44 7.71 -18.39 6.80
CA ALA A 44 8.97 -18.79 6.16
C ALA A 44 8.98 -20.14 5.39
N THR A 45 8.00 -21.02 5.61
CA THR A 45 7.87 -22.35 4.99
C THR A 45 6.62 -22.56 4.13
N THR A 46 5.77 -21.54 3.95
CA THR A 46 4.50 -21.69 3.22
C THR A 46 4.63 -21.48 1.71
N ARG A 47 3.72 -22.13 0.96
CA ARG A 47 3.62 -22.05 -0.51
C ARG A 47 3.27 -20.62 -1.01
N PRO A 48 3.54 -20.31 -2.30
CA PRO A 48 3.04 -19.10 -2.96
C PRO A 48 1.52 -18.95 -2.84
N LEU A 49 1.04 -17.71 -2.90
CA LEU A 49 -0.37 -17.34 -2.79
C LEU A 49 -1.21 -17.80 -3.98
N GLY A 50 -0.60 -17.89 -5.16
CA GLY A 50 -1.23 -18.27 -6.41
C GLY A 50 -2.45 -17.39 -6.72
N THR A 51 -3.62 -18.00 -6.78
CA THR A 51 -4.89 -17.32 -7.09
C THR A 51 -5.28 -16.27 -6.03
N GLY A 52 -4.74 -16.36 -4.81
CA GLY A 52 -4.98 -15.40 -3.74
C GLY A 52 -4.26 -14.05 -3.91
N LEU A 53 -3.30 -13.95 -4.83
CA LEU A 53 -2.44 -12.77 -4.97
C LEU A 53 -3.23 -11.50 -5.36
N SER A 54 -4.24 -11.64 -6.22
CA SER A 54 -5.13 -10.52 -6.59
C SER A 54 -5.91 -9.98 -5.38
N TRP A 55 -6.49 -10.87 -4.59
CA TRP A 55 -7.21 -10.47 -3.38
C TRP A 55 -6.28 -9.79 -2.39
N PHE A 56 -5.06 -10.30 -2.23
CA PHE A 56 -4.06 -9.76 -1.31
C PHE A 56 -3.74 -8.28 -1.60
N PHE A 57 -3.39 -7.93 -2.84
CA PHE A 57 -3.03 -6.55 -3.19
C PHE A 57 -4.24 -5.62 -3.30
N GLN A 58 -5.39 -6.11 -3.75
CA GLN A 58 -6.62 -5.32 -3.76
C GLN A 58 -7.07 -4.95 -2.36
N THR A 59 -7.01 -5.91 -1.43
CA THR A 59 -7.38 -5.68 -0.03
C THR A 59 -6.42 -4.69 0.62
N ALA A 60 -5.10 -4.83 0.38
CA ALA A 60 -4.12 -3.86 0.85
C ALA A 60 -4.45 -2.42 0.39
N LYS A 61 -4.78 -2.23 -0.89
CA LYS A 61 -5.21 -0.94 -1.44
C LYS A 61 -6.43 -0.36 -0.73
N GLN A 62 -7.40 -1.19 -0.36
CA GLN A 62 -8.59 -0.71 0.36
C GLN A 62 -8.27 -0.37 1.82
N LEU A 63 -7.48 -1.20 2.50
CA LEU A 63 -7.11 -1.03 3.90
C LEU A 63 -6.37 0.28 4.15
N ILE A 64 -5.43 0.67 3.28
CA ILE A 64 -4.65 1.91 3.47
C ILE A 64 -5.50 3.19 3.41
N LYS A 65 -6.74 3.13 2.90
CA LYS A 65 -7.64 4.29 2.80
C LYS A 65 -8.46 4.53 4.07
N ILE A 66 -8.39 3.64 5.06
CA ILE A 66 -9.28 3.63 6.22
C ILE A 66 -8.79 4.58 7.30
N ASP A 67 -7.57 4.35 7.79
CA ASP A 67 -6.88 5.22 8.74
C ASP A 67 -5.36 5.02 8.69
N ILE A 68 -4.62 5.97 9.24
CA ILE A 68 -3.16 6.01 9.21
C ILE A 68 -2.54 4.81 9.94
N GLY A 69 -3.15 4.32 11.03
CA GLY A 69 -2.64 3.16 11.77
C GLY A 69 -2.74 1.88 10.96
N ILE A 70 -3.90 1.63 10.32
CA ILE A 70 -4.07 0.51 9.39
C ILE A 70 -3.13 0.64 8.19
N LEU A 71 -2.95 1.84 7.64
CA LEU A 71 -2.01 2.09 6.56
C LEU A 71 -0.59 1.70 6.96
N GLN A 72 -0.13 2.14 8.14
CA GLN A 72 1.20 1.81 8.64
C GLN A 72 1.37 0.30 8.80
N ASP A 73 0.38 -0.36 9.39
CA ASP A 73 0.37 -1.81 9.58
C ASP A 73 0.46 -2.58 8.25
N VAL A 74 -0.24 -2.13 7.21
CA VAL A 74 -0.19 -2.74 5.88
C VAL A 74 1.21 -2.61 5.27
N ILE A 75 1.78 -1.41 5.28
CA ILE A 75 3.10 -1.17 4.69
C ILE A 75 4.21 -1.92 5.43
N GLN A 76 4.17 -1.93 6.77
CA GLN A 76 5.12 -2.71 7.57
C GLN A 76 4.99 -4.21 7.31
N SER A 77 3.77 -4.70 7.11
CA SER A 77 3.54 -6.11 6.77
C SER A 77 4.03 -6.47 5.37
N LEU A 78 3.87 -5.57 4.39
CA LEU A 78 4.43 -5.75 3.04
C LEU A 78 5.97 -5.77 3.07
N ALA A 79 6.59 -4.98 3.94
CA ALA A 79 8.05 -4.95 4.12
C ALA A 79 8.60 -6.12 4.95
N SER A 80 7.74 -6.97 5.54
CA SER A 80 8.16 -8.19 6.23
C SER A 80 8.60 -9.27 5.24
N GLU A 81 9.34 -10.28 5.69
CA GLU A 81 9.80 -11.37 4.81
C GLU A 81 8.65 -12.05 4.05
N GLY A 82 7.53 -12.32 4.73
CA GLY A 82 6.34 -12.90 4.09
C GLY A 82 5.71 -11.98 3.05
N GLY A 83 5.63 -10.68 3.35
CA GLY A 83 5.16 -9.66 2.40
C GLY A 83 6.07 -9.55 1.18
N LEU A 84 7.39 -9.57 1.38
CA LEU A 84 8.37 -9.57 0.29
C LEU A 84 8.27 -10.82 -0.59
N ARG A 85 7.90 -11.99 -0.04
CA ARG A 85 7.61 -13.18 -0.85
C ARG A 85 6.36 -13.00 -1.73
N CYS A 86 5.32 -12.34 -1.21
CA CYS A 86 4.14 -11.99 -2.02
C CYS A 86 4.52 -11.04 -3.16
N MET A 87 5.36 -10.05 -2.87
CA MET A 87 5.91 -9.14 -3.88
C MET A 87 6.80 -9.87 -4.88
N GLN A 88 7.59 -10.84 -4.43
CA GLN A 88 8.41 -11.69 -5.30
C GLN A 88 7.53 -12.42 -6.31
N GLU A 89 6.47 -13.06 -5.83
CA GLU A 89 5.50 -13.75 -6.67
C GLU A 89 4.85 -12.80 -7.68
N LEU A 90 4.56 -11.56 -7.28
CA LEU A 90 4.02 -10.53 -8.18
C LEU A 90 4.98 -10.16 -9.30
N VAL A 91 6.23 -9.84 -8.97
CA VAL A 91 7.18 -9.22 -9.92
C VAL A 91 8.02 -10.22 -10.71
N GLN A 92 8.05 -11.48 -10.29
CA GLN A 92 8.78 -12.56 -10.97
C GLN A 92 7.87 -13.49 -11.77
N GLN A 93 6.63 -13.07 -12.08
CA GLN A 93 5.79 -13.82 -13.03
C GLN A 93 6.44 -13.84 -14.41
N ASN A 94 6.21 -14.92 -15.17
CA ASN A 94 6.65 -14.99 -16.56
C ASN A 94 5.72 -14.14 -17.44
N PHE A 95 5.93 -12.83 -17.44
CA PHE A 95 5.12 -11.88 -18.20
C PHE A 95 5.17 -12.15 -19.71
N GLU A 96 6.33 -12.58 -20.24
CA GLU A 96 6.52 -12.83 -21.67
C GLU A 96 5.64 -13.97 -22.19
N ALA A 97 5.39 -14.99 -21.37
CA ALA A 97 4.54 -16.13 -21.73
C ALA A 97 3.03 -15.82 -21.64
N MET A 98 2.61 -14.67 -21.11
CA MET A 98 1.21 -14.32 -20.94
C MET A 98 0.59 -13.76 -22.23
N SER A 99 -0.66 -14.15 -22.52
CA SER A 99 -1.47 -13.48 -23.54
C SER A 99 -1.75 -12.02 -23.15
N SER A 100 -2.02 -11.15 -24.14
CA SER A 100 -2.29 -9.72 -23.88
C SER A 100 -3.47 -9.50 -22.92
N GLN A 101 -4.51 -10.34 -23.00
CA GLN A 101 -5.67 -10.32 -22.11
C GLN A 101 -5.28 -10.68 -20.67
N LEU A 102 -4.45 -11.71 -20.49
CA LEU A 102 -3.95 -12.10 -19.18
C LEU A 102 -3.03 -11.03 -18.60
N LYS A 103 -2.12 -10.46 -19.41
CA LYS A 103 -1.28 -9.33 -19.01
C LYS A 103 -2.15 -8.19 -18.48
N ASN A 104 -3.18 -7.78 -19.21
CA ASN A 104 -4.08 -6.71 -18.77
C ASN A 104 -4.82 -7.05 -17.46
N THR A 105 -5.24 -8.30 -17.31
CA THR A 105 -5.90 -8.79 -16.09
C THR A 105 -4.98 -8.74 -14.88
N VAL A 106 -3.75 -9.28 -15.01
CA VAL A 106 -2.72 -9.25 -13.96
C VAL A 106 -2.39 -7.80 -13.58
N PHE A 107 -2.31 -6.90 -14.56
CA PHE A 107 -2.00 -5.50 -14.31
C PHE A 107 -3.09 -4.86 -13.45
N ASN A 108 -4.35 -4.95 -13.87
CA ASN A 108 -5.45 -4.31 -13.16
C ASN A 108 -5.75 -4.95 -11.81
N MET A 109 -5.59 -6.26 -11.68
CA MET A 109 -6.00 -7.00 -10.50
C MET A 109 -4.89 -7.12 -9.44
N GLN A 110 -3.61 -7.02 -9.83
CA GLN A 110 -2.49 -7.28 -8.94
C GLN A 110 -1.49 -6.12 -8.91
N VAL A 111 -0.93 -5.78 -10.08
CA VAL A 111 0.16 -4.80 -10.16
C VAL A 111 -0.32 -3.40 -9.81
N LEU A 112 -1.39 -2.90 -10.45
CA LEU A 112 -1.90 -1.57 -10.20
C LEU A 112 -2.33 -1.35 -8.74
N PRO A 113 -3.11 -2.25 -8.09
CA PRO A 113 -3.41 -2.11 -6.67
C PRO A 113 -2.18 -2.07 -5.77
N PHE A 114 -1.16 -2.87 -6.08
CA PHE A 114 0.11 -2.82 -5.37
C PHE A 114 0.81 -1.48 -5.53
N LEU A 115 0.94 -0.98 -6.78
CA LEU A 115 1.58 0.31 -7.06
C LEU A 115 0.86 1.44 -6.34
N GLU A 116 -0.48 1.50 -6.43
CA GLU A 116 -1.30 2.50 -5.72
C GLU A 116 -1.14 2.42 -4.19
N THR A 117 -0.88 1.22 -3.66
CA THR A 117 -0.67 1.02 -2.22
C THR A 117 0.66 1.64 -1.77
N VAL A 118 1.75 1.32 -2.47
CA VAL A 118 3.09 1.77 -2.08
C VAL A 118 3.36 3.22 -2.47
N SER A 119 2.63 3.75 -3.46
CA SER A 119 2.74 5.13 -3.92
C SER A 119 1.74 6.09 -3.25
N HIS A 120 0.98 5.63 -2.25
CA HIS A 120 0.02 6.47 -1.56
C HIS A 120 0.73 7.67 -0.89
N PRO A 121 0.19 8.90 -0.95
CA PRO A 121 0.86 10.08 -0.39
C PRO A 121 1.25 9.92 1.08
N ASP A 122 0.34 9.41 1.92
CA ASP A 122 0.61 9.16 3.35
C ASP A 122 1.65 8.05 3.61
N VAL A 123 1.97 7.24 2.60
CA VAL A 123 3.08 6.27 2.66
C VAL A 123 4.39 6.97 2.32
N LEU A 124 4.42 7.71 1.21
CA LEU A 124 5.62 8.36 0.69
C LEU A 124 6.16 9.47 1.62
N TRP A 125 5.28 10.15 2.35
CA TRP A 125 5.63 11.30 3.20
C TRP A 125 5.77 10.92 4.68
N SER A 126 5.59 9.65 5.03
CA SER A 126 5.63 9.19 6.42
C SER A 126 7.04 8.81 6.86
N LEU A 127 7.60 9.58 7.79
CA LEU A 127 8.88 9.26 8.45
C LEU A 127 8.83 7.91 9.19
N VAL A 128 7.67 7.55 9.76
CA VAL A 128 7.49 6.26 10.46
C VAL A 128 7.65 5.08 9.51
N LEU A 129 7.36 5.27 8.22
CA LEU A 129 7.41 4.22 7.20
C LEU A 129 8.68 4.26 6.37
N GLU A 130 9.60 5.19 6.62
CA GLU A 130 10.80 5.39 5.81
C GLU A 130 11.58 4.08 5.59
N GLN A 131 11.84 3.33 6.66
CA GLN A 131 12.54 2.05 6.57
C GLN A 131 11.74 0.99 5.79
N SER A 132 10.45 0.84 6.07
CA SER A 132 9.59 -0.13 5.37
C SER A 132 9.48 0.18 3.88
N VAL A 133 9.33 1.46 3.55
CA VAL A 133 9.29 1.98 2.18
C VAL A 133 10.63 1.76 1.47
N GLY A 134 11.75 2.05 2.13
CA GLY A 134 13.08 1.75 1.62
C GLY A 134 13.26 0.26 1.31
N THR A 135 12.85 -0.61 2.22
CA THR A 135 12.87 -2.07 2.01
C THR A 135 12.05 -2.48 0.79
N ILE A 136 10.83 -1.97 0.65
CA ILE A 136 9.94 -2.28 -0.48
C ILE A 136 10.57 -1.85 -1.81
N TYR A 137 11.04 -0.60 -1.92
CA TYR A 137 11.57 -0.10 -3.18
C TYR A 137 12.93 -0.71 -3.56
N ASN A 138 13.81 -0.96 -2.58
CA ASN A 138 15.06 -1.71 -2.82
C ASN A 138 14.77 -3.16 -3.22
N PHE A 139 13.73 -3.77 -2.63
CA PHE A 139 13.26 -5.07 -3.08
C PHE A 139 12.77 -5.00 -4.52
N LEU A 140 11.91 -4.05 -4.88
CA LEU A 140 11.42 -3.91 -6.26
C LEU A 140 12.54 -3.67 -7.28
N PHE A 141 13.58 -2.90 -6.92
CA PHE A 141 14.78 -2.76 -7.73
C PHE A 141 15.44 -4.10 -7.98
N GLY A 142 15.78 -4.80 -6.88
CA GLY A 142 16.59 -6.00 -6.93
C GLY A 142 18.05 -5.73 -7.29
N ILE A 143 18.90 -6.73 -7.09
CA ILE A 143 20.34 -6.59 -7.33
C ILE A 143 20.55 -6.23 -8.81
N GLY A 144 21.18 -5.07 -9.06
CA GLY A 144 21.43 -4.57 -10.41
C GLY A 144 20.17 -4.29 -11.25
N GLY A 145 19.01 -4.07 -10.64
CA GLY A 145 17.75 -3.82 -11.36
C GLY A 145 17.06 -5.09 -11.87
N ALA A 146 17.49 -6.29 -11.44
CA ALA A 146 17.01 -7.57 -11.95
C ALA A 146 15.49 -7.82 -11.79
N ARG A 147 14.82 -7.12 -10.86
CA ARG A 147 13.36 -7.19 -10.70
C ARG A 147 12.64 -5.99 -11.31
N ALA A 148 13.24 -4.80 -11.21
CA ALA A 148 12.64 -3.60 -11.78
C ALA A 148 12.54 -3.68 -13.30
N ALA A 149 13.59 -4.14 -14.00
CA ALA A 149 13.63 -4.10 -15.46
C ALA A 149 12.51 -4.93 -16.14
N PRO A 150 12.27 -6.21 -15.79
CA PRO A 150 11.16 -6.97 -16.36
C PRO A 150 9.77 -6.39 -16.02
N LEU A 151 9.60 -5.90 -14.78
CA LEU A 151 8.35 -5.27 -14.34
C LEU A 151 8.06 -3.98 -15.11
N LEU A 152 9.08 -3.13 -15.28
CA LEU A 152 9.02 -1.90 -16.08
C LEU A 152 8.62 -2.20 -17.52
N ASN A 153 9.29 -3.16 -18.16
CA ASN A 153 8.98 -3.55 -19.53
C ASN A 153 7.53 -4.01 -19.68
N TYR A 154 7.08 -4.88 -18.78
CA TYR A 154 5.69 -5.34 -18.73
C TYR A 154 4.69 -4.18 -18.57
N ILE A 155 4.96 -3.22 -17.69
CA ILE A 155 4.08 -2.05 -17.48
C ILE A 155 4.06 -1.17 -18.74
N CYS A 156 5.21 -0.94 -19.38
CA CYS A 156 5.27 -0.20 -20.64
C CYS A 156 4.38 -0.85 -21.71
N GLU A 157 4.49 -2.17 -21.93
CA GLU A 157 3.65 -2.90 -22.90
C GLU A 157 2.14 -2.69 -22.64
N ILE A 158 1.72 -2.73 -21.37
CA ILE A 158 0.32 -2.49 -20.99
C ILE A 158 -0.12 -1.06 -21.30
N LEU A 159 0.70 -0.08 -20.93
CA LEU A 159 0.39 1.33 -21.13
C LEU A 159 0.36 1.68 -22.62
N GLU A 160 1.24 1.08 -23.43
CA GLU A 160 1.24 1.26 -24.87
C GLU A 160 -0.01 0.70 -25.55
N ALA A 161 -0.49 -0.46 -25.09
CA ALA A 161 -1.75 -1.02 -25.55
C ALA A 161 -2.97 -0.19 -25.10
N SER A 162 -2.83 0.60 -24.03
CA SER A 162 -3.91 1.38 -23.40
C SER A 162 -3.95 2.86 -23.84
N LYS A 163 -3.15 3.28 -24.83
CA LYS A 163 -2.99 4.69 -25.30
C LYS A 163 -4.27 5.45 -25.70
N ARG A 164 -5.46 4.82 -25.65
CA ARG A 164 -6.76 5.41 -26.05
C ARG A 164 -7.80 5.49 -24.93
N ASP A 165 -7.45 5.13 -23.70
CA ASP A 165 -8.37 5.09 -22.55
C ASP A 165 -8.03 6.22 -21.56
N GLU A 166 -9.04 6.91 -21.03
CA GLU A 166 -8.88 7.95 -19.98
C GLU A 166 -8.21 7.38 -18.72
N SER A 167 -8.39 6.08 -18.45
CA SER A 167 -7.71 5.39 -17.36
C SER A 167 -6.20 5.23 -17.57
N GLY A 168 -5.71 5.41 -18.80
CA GLY A 168 -4.30 5.29 -19.16
C GLY A 168 -3.42 6.35 -18.49
N ALA A 169 -3.92 7.58 -18.34
CA ALA A 169 -3.17 8.66 -17.69
C ALA A 169 -2.92 8.37 -16.20
N TRP A 170 -3.96 7.95 -15.46
CA TRP A 170 -3.84 7.54 -14.06
C TRP A 170 -2.87 6.36 -13.88
N ARG A 171 -3.01 5.32 -14.71
CA ARG A 171 -2.12 4.14 -14.66
C ARG A 171 -0.66 4.53 -14.92
N LEU A 172 -0.43 5.44 -15.86
CA LEU A 172 0.89 5.98 -16.17
C LEU A 172 1.43 6.77 -14.98
N GLU A 173 0.64 7.68 -14.39
CA GLU A 173 1.03 8.50 -13.24
C GLU A 173 1.47 7.63 -12.06
N VAL A 174 0.64 6.68 -11.64
CA VAL A 174 0.95 5.77 -10.52
C VAL A 174 2.22 4.96 -10.81
N SER A 175 2.37 4.48 -12.03
CA SER A 175 3.53 3.68 -12.45
C SER A 175 4.81 4.52 -12.42
N LEU A 176 4.78 5.72 -13.00
CA LEU A 176 5.92 6.65 -13.00
C LEU A 176 6.31 7.08 -11.59
N LEU A 177 5.34 7.29 -10.70
CA LEU A 177 5.62 7.64 -9.31
C LEU A 177 6.41 6.54 -8.60
N VAL A 178 6.00 5.27 -8.72
CA VAL A 178 6.74 4.14 -8.15
C VAL A 178 8.13 4.02 -8.78
N PHE A 179 8.25 4.15 -10.10
CA PHE A 179 9.54 4.06 -10.77
C PHE A 179 10.50 5.18 -10.38
N SER A 180 10.02 6.43 -10.27
CA SER A 180 10.81 7.54 -9.75
C SER A 180 11.36 7.21 -8.37
N ARG A 181 10.53 6.66 -7.47
CA ARG A 181 10.96 6.26 -6.13
C ARG A 181 12.00 5.13 -6.13
N ILE A 182 11.84 4.14 -7.00
CA ILE A 182 12.86 3.09 -7.19
C ILE A 182 14.19 3.72 -7.60
N VAL A 183 14.18 4.61 -8.60
CA VAL A 183 15.38 5.28 -9.08
C VAL A 183 15.98 6.16 -7.98
N ASP A 184 15.20 7.02 -7.32
CA ASP A 184 15.69 7.93 -6.29
C ASP A 184 16.41 7.20 -5.15
N LEU A 185 15.81 6.11 -4.64
CA LEU A 185 16.34 5.38 -3.49
C LEU A 185 17.53 4.47 -3.84
N ASN A 186 17.62 3.99 -5.08
CA ASN A 186 18.70 3.08 -5.50
C ASN A 186 19.84 3.80 -6.22
N SER A 187 19.63 4.99 -6.79
CA SER A 187 20.69 5.81 -7.36
C SER A 187 21.64 6.35 -6.29
N THR A 188 21.14 6.62 -5.09
CA THR A 188 21.95 7.05 -3.94
C THR A 188 22.78 5.94 -3.30
N ALA A 189 22.44 4.66 -3.55
CA ALA A 189 23.21 3.53 -3.01
C ALA A 189 24.60 3.40 -3.67
N LEU A 190 24.75 3.88 -4.91
CA LEU A 190 26.03 3.93 -5.62
C LEU A 190 26.86 5.18 -5.28
N VAL A 191 26.25 6.22 -4.70
CA VAL A 191 26.87 7.52 -4.44
C VAL A 191 26.76 7.88 -2.96
N GLN A 192 27.25 7.02 -2.06
CA GLN A 192 27.59 7.45 -0.70
C GLN A 192 29.11 7.68 -0.59
N GLU A 193 29.61 8.69 -1.31
CA GLU A 193 30.98 9.20 -1.15
C GLU A 193 31.29 9.58 0.31
N SER A 194 30.27 10.00 1.06
CA SER A 194 30.34 10.28 2.50
C SER A 194 30.68 9.05 3.35
N LEU A 195 30.28 7.83 2.94
CA LEU A 195 30.69 6.60 3.63
C LEU A 195 32.08 6.14 3.17
N HIS A 196 32.44 6.38 1.91
CA HIS A 196 33.78 6.07 1.40
C HIS A 196 34.88 6.90 2.09
N THR A 197 34.55 8.08 2.59
CA THR A 197 35.46 8.91 3.40
C THR A 197 35.54 8.49 4.87
N GLN A 198 34.55 7.78 5.40
CA GLN A 198 34.54 7.24 6.77
C GLN A 198 35.12 5.82 6.88
N ALA A 199 35.27 5.12 5.74
CA ALA A 199 35.89 3.80 5.66
C ALA A 199 37.43 3.86 5.49
N LYS A 200 38.04 5.01 5.76
CA LYS A 200 39.51 5.19 5.78
C LYS A 200 40.03 5.33 7.20
#